data_AF-A0A0R2NZC3-F1
#
_entry.id   AF-A0A0R2NZC3-F1
#
_cell.length_a   1.000
_cell.length_b   1.000
_cell.length_c   1.000
_cell.angle_alpha   90.00
_cell.angle_beta   90.00
_cell.angle_gamma   90.00
#
_symmetry.space_group_name_H-M   'P 1'
#
loop_
_entity.id
_entity.type
_entity.pdbx_description
1 polymer ?
#
loop_
_entity_poly.entity_id
_entity_poly.type
_entity_poly.pdbx_seq_one_letter_code
_entity_poly.pdbx_strand_id
1 'polypeptide(L)'
;MKYAISDSLIITKRQLLQLIRVPEVLIFSTIQPVMFVLLFRYVFGGSISTGIPGVDYVQLLMPGIFVQTVAFTLAGTAVGLAEDMQKGLIDRFRSLPISRSAVVFGRTLGDGALNIVVLAVMGLAGYAVGWRPSSGIFSILLGFAFLLLFGFAMAWVGVLIGLSVRSARVANAAVFIAVFPLTFLSNAFAP
;
A
#
# COMPACT_ATOMS: atom_id res chain seq x y z
N MET A 1 -15.10 24.10 -12.13
CA MET A 1 -13.72 23.57 -12.03
C MET A 1 -12.83 24.29 -11.01
N LYS A 2 -13.06 25.56 -10.66
CA LYS A 2 -12.21 26.34 -9.71
C LYS A 2 -12.11 25.79 -8.26
N TYR A 3 -13.00 24.90 -7.83
CA TYR A 3 -13.02 24.35 -6.46
C TYR A 3 -12.41 22.94 -6.33
N ALA A 4 -12.05 22.28 -7.44
CA ALA A 4 -11.64 20.87 -7.42
C ALA A 4 -10.34 20.62 -6.62
N ILE A 5 -9.42 21.58 -6.59
CA ILE A 5 -8.15 21.48 -5.86
C ILE A 5 -8.36 21.74 -4.36
N SER A 6 -9.22 22.70 -4.01
CA SER A 6 -9.56 22.96 -2.60
C SER A 6 -10.34 21.78 -2.01
N ASP A 7 -11.27 21.23 -2.77
CA ASP A 7 -12.10 20.10 -2.33
C ASP A 7 -11.27 18.82 -2.18
N SER A 8 -10.32 18.56 -3.10
CA SER A 8 -9.41 17.42 -2.97
C SER A 8 -8.52 17.56 -1.73
N LEU A 9 -7.95 18.75 -1.48
CA LEU A 9 -7.14 19.01 -0.27
C LEU A 9 -7.92 18.82 1.03
N ILE A 10 -9.18 19.27 1.07
CA ILE A 10 -10.03 19.08 2.26
C ILE A 10 -10.34 17.60 2.49
N ILE A 11 -10.64 16.85 1.43
CA ILE A 11 -10.88 15.40 1.52
C ILE A 11 -9.59 14.67 1.93
N THR A 12 -8.43 15.03 1.38
CA THR A 12 -7.13 14.47 1.78
C THR A 12 -6.83 14.78 3.24
N LYS A 13 -7.05 16.01 3.70
CA LYS A 13 -6.91 16.37 5.12
C LYS A 13 -7.83 15.54 6.00
N ARG A 14 -9.08 15.29 5.58
CA ARG A 14 -10.01 14.42 6.30
C ARG A 14 -9.48 12.98 6.39
N GLN A 15 -8.97 12.43 5.29
CA GLN A 15 -8.39 11.09 5.27
C GLN A 15 -7.16 11.00 6.18
N LEU A 16 -6.26 11.97 6.13
CA LEU A 16 -5.09 12.05 7.03
C LEU A 16 -5.50 12.14 8.50
N LEU A 17 -6.49 12.97 8.82
CA LEU A 17 -7.03 13.07 10.18
C LEU A 17 -7.70 11.77 10.62
N GLN A 18 -8.34 11.04 9.71
CA GLN A 18 -8.93 9.74 9.99
C GLN A 18 -7.85 8.69 10.27
N LEU A 19 -6.73 8.70 9.53
CA LEU A 19 -5.56 7.86 9.81
C LEU A 19 -4.95 8.15 11.19
N ILE A 20 -4.84 9.44 11.57
CA ILE A 20 -4.35 9.83 12.90
C ILE A 20 -5.33 9.43 14.01
N ARG A 21 -6.63 9.53 13.77
CA ARG A 21 -7.68 9.19 14.75
C ARG A 21 -7.94 7.70 14.89
N VAL A 22 -7.58 6.91 13.88
CA VAL A 22 -7.68 5.44 13.90
C VAL A 22 -6.26 4.86 13.84
N PRO A 23 -5.53 4.89 14.97
CA PRO A 23 -4.14 4.46 15.01
C PRO A 23 -3.98 2.98 14.61
N GLU A 24 -5.03 2.18 14.81
CA GLU A 24 -5.08 0.77 14.41
C GLU A 24 -4.75 0.58 12.94
N VAL A 25 -5.24 1.44 12.04
CA VAL A 25 -4.93 1.35 10.60
C VAL A 25 -3.44 1.54 10.37
N LEU A 26 -2.83 2.57 10.95
CA LEU A 26 -1.39 2.82 10.84
C LEU A 26 -0.57 1.67 11.43
N ILE A 27 -0.97 1.18 12.61
CA ILE A 27 -0.29 0.11 13.33
C ILE A 27 -0.33 -1.18 12.50
N PHE A 28 -1.50 -1.64 12.09
CA PHE A 28 -1.62 -2.91 11.36
C PHE A 28 -1.05 -2.85 9.94
N SER A 29 -1.18 -1.71 9.24
CA SER A 29 -0.55 -1.51 7.93
C SER A 29 0.98 -1.52 7.99
N THR A 30 1.58 -1.20 9.15
CA THR A 30 3.03 -1.17 9.32
C THR A 30 3.57 -2.46 9.95
N ILE A 31 2.87 -3.02 10.94
CA ILE A 31 3.28 -4.25 11.63
C ILE A 31 3.25 -5.44 10.67
N GLN A 32 2.21 -5.59 9.85
CA GLN A 32 2.10 -6.75 8.95
C GLN A 32 3.33 -6.93 8.05
N PRO A 33 3.79 -5.92 7.29
CA PRO A 33 4.97 -6.09 6.44
C PRO A 33 6.27 -6.22 7.25
N VAL A 34 6.40 -5.55 8.40
CA VAL A 34 7.57 -5.72 9.29
C VAL A 34 7.65 -7.16 9.82
N MET A 35 6.51 -7.76 10.18
CA MET A 35 6.45 -9.17 10.58
C MET A 35 6.94 -10.09 9.46
N PHE A 36 6.58 -9.82 8.20
CA PHE A 36 7.11 -10.58 7.07
C PHE A 36 8.63 -10.42 6.92
N VAL A 37 9.18 -9.22 7.08
CA VAL A 37 10.64 -9.00 7.06
C VAL A 37 11.33 -9.84 8.13
N LEU A 38 10.83 -9.80 9.37
CA LEU A 38 11.40 -10.55 10.48
C LEU A 38 11.28 -12.06 10.26
N LEU A 39 10.14 -12.54 9.80
CA LEU A 39 9.90 -13.95 9.54
C LEU A 39 10.85 -14.45 8.44
N PHE A 40 10.89 -13.80 7.29
CA PHE A 40 11.75 -14.23 6.20
C PHE A 40 13.24 -14.09 6.50
N ARG A 41 13.66 -13.08 7.28
CA ARG A 41 15.06 -13.01 7.73
C ARG A 41 15.39 -14.10 8.73
N TYR A 42 14.68 -14.16 9.86
CA TYR A 42 15.12 -14.98 11.00
C TYR A 42 14.65 -16.43 10.91
N VAL A 43 13.49 -16.69 10.29
CA VAL A 43 12.96 -18.06 10.15
C VAL A 43 13.48 -18.71 8.87
N PHE A 44 13.45 -17.99 7.74
CA PHE A 44 13.84 -18.54 6.44
C PHE A 44 15.27 -18.20 5.99
N GLY A 45 15.87 -17.13 6.50
CA GLY A 45 17.21 -16.70 6.06
C GLY A 45 18.33 -17.67 6.45
N GLY A 46 18.10 -18.59 7.40
CA GLY A 46 19.03 -19.67 7.72
C GLY A 46 18.88 -20.92 6.84
N SER A 47 17.76 -21.08 6.13
CA SER A 47 17.46 -22.26 5.30
C SER A 47 17.48 -21.98 3.80
N ILE A 48 17.38 -20.71 3.37
CA ILE A 48 17.41 -20.31 1.97
C ILE A 48 18.82 -19.89 1.57
N SER A 49 19.47 -20.70 0.74
CA SER A 49 20.69 -20.30 0.04
C SER A 49 20.32 -19.45 -1.17
N THR A 50 20.84 -18.23 -1.26
CA THR A 50 20.54 -17.30 -2.36
C THR A 50 21.09 -17.73 -3.72
N GLY A 51 21.91 -18.79 -3.78
CA GLY A 51 22.59 -19.26 -4.98
C GLY A 51 23.68 -18.31 -5.50
N ILE A 52 23.81 -17.13 -4.91
CA ILE A 52 24.77 -16.08 -5.30
C ILE A 52 25.81 -15.91 -4.18
N PRO A 53 27.09 -16.21 -4.42
CA PRO A 53 28.14 -16.06 -3.41
C PRO A 53 28.20 -14.61 -2.89
N GLY A 54 28.09 -14.45 -1.56
CA GLY A 54 28.27 -13.16 -0.89
C GLY A 54 27.04 -12.22 -0.86
N VAL A 55 25.90 -12.61 -1.44
CA VAL A 55 24.66 -11.82 -1.35
C VAL A 55 23.76 -12.38 -0.25
N ASP A 56 23.57 -11.58 0.81
CA ASP A 56 22.65 -11.90 1.90
C ASP A 56 21.20 -11.90 1.39
N TYR A 57 20.42 -12.91 1.80
CA TYR A 57 19.01 -13.08 1.41
C TYR A 57 18.17 -11.83 1.67
N VAL A 58 18.48 -11.09 2.74
CA VAL A 58 17.80 -9.83 3.09
C VAL A 58 17.87 -8.80 1.95
N GLN A 59 18.96 -8.77 1.17
CA GLN A 59 19.12 -7.81 0.08
C GLN A 59 18.17 -8.09 -1.09
N LEU A 60 17.86 -9.38 -1.33
CA LEU A 60 16.94 -9.82 -2.38
C LEU A 60 15.48 -9.74 -1.91
N LEU A 61 15.23 -10.06 -0.64
CA LEU A 61 13.92 -10.11 -0.03
C LEU A 61 13.26 -8.72 0.10
N MET A 62 14.01 -7.73 0.56
CA MET A 62 13.44 -6.41 0.92
C MET A 62 12.72 -5.71 -0.24
N PRO A 63 13.26 -5.62 -1.47
CA PRO A 63 12.52 -5.11 -2.63
C PRO A 63 11.20 -5.84 -2.87
N GLY A 64 11.18 -7.17 -2.71
CA GLY A 64 9.97 -7.98 -2.84
C GLY A 64 8.89 -7.59 -1.84
N ILE A 65 9.27 -7.46 -0.56
CA ILE A 65 8.34 -7.06 0.50
C ILE A 65 7.83 -5.63 0.29
N PHE A 66 8.66 -4.70 -0.18
CA PHE A 66 8.19 -3.35 -0.52
C PHE A 66 7.12 -3.38 -1.61
N VAL A 67 7.37 -4.08 -2.71
CA VAL A 67 6.41 -4.22 -3.81
C VAL A 67 5.13 -4.91 -3.35
N GLN A 68 5.26 -6.00 -2.58
CA GLN A 68 4.12 -6.73 -2.01
C GLN A 68 3.26 -5.79 -1.15
N THR A 69 3.88 -5.06 -0.23
CA THR A 69 3.18 -4.14 0.68
C THR A 69 2.40 -3.11 -0.11
N VAL A 70 3.05 -2.49 -1.10
CA VAL A 70 2.40 -1.49 -1.96
C VAL A 70 1.31 -2.10 -2.83
N ALA A 71 1.46 -3.33 -3.30
CA ALA A 71 0.39 -4.02 -4.00
C ALA A 71 -0.84 -4.20 -3.08
N PHE A 72 -0.64 -4.63 -1.84
CA PHE A 72 -1.73 -4.83 -0.89
C PHE A 72 -2.48 -3.55 -0.48
N THR A 73 -1.97 -2.35 -0.78
CA THR A 73 -2.67 -1.09 -0.46
C THR A 73 -3.98 -0.96 -1.24
N LEU A 74 -4.09 -1.60 -2.41
CA LEU A 74 -5.34 -1.64 -3.17
C LEU A 74 -6.48 -2.34 -2.41
N ALA A 75 -6.17 -3.25 -1.49
CA ALA A 75 -7.16 -3.87 -0.61
C ALA A 75 -7.80 -2.83 0.29
N GLY A 76 -6.97 -2.00 0.93
CA GLY A 76 -7.42 -0.88 1.76
C GLY A 76 -8.28 0.10 0.96
N THR A 77 -7.86 0.45 -0.26
CA THR A 77 -8.63 1.32 -1.16
C THR A 77 -9.98 0.70 -1.52
N ALA A 78 -10.01 -0.56 -1.96
CA ALA A 78 -11.23 -1.27 -2.37
C ALA A 78 -12.22 -1.45 -1.23
N VAL A 79 -11.74 -1.90 -0.06
CA VAL A 79 -12.57 -2.13 1.12
C VAL A 79 -13.18 -0.83 1.62
N GLY A 80 -12.38 0.23 1.79
CA GLY A 80 -12.91 1.49 2.28
C GLY A 80 -13.87 2.16 1.30
N LEU A 81 -13.65 2.02 -0.01
CA LEU A 81 -14.60 2.53 -1.01
C LEU A 81 -15.91 1.73 -1.00
N ALA A 82 -15.84 0.41 -0.87
CA ALA A 82 -17.03 -0.43 -0.74
C ALA A 82 -17.82 -0.12 0.56
N GLU A 83 -17.14 0.20 1.66
CA GLU A 83 -17.81 0.69 2.88
C GLU A 83 -18.50 2.04 2.66
N ASP A 84 -17.84 2.99 1.99
CA ASP A 84 -18.40 4.30 1.69
C ASP A 84 -19.66 4.17 0.79
N MET A 85 -19.66 3.20 -0.13
CA MET A 85 -20.84 2.85 -0.91
C MET A 85 -21.97 2.28 -0.05
N GLN A 86 -21.66 1.33 0.84
CA GLN A 86 -22.66 0.73 1.72
C GLN A 86 -23.29 1.74 2.70
N LYS A 87 -22.50 2.72 3.16
CA LYS A 87 -22.97 3.78 4.06
C LYS A 87 -23.77 4.87 3.32
N GLY A 88 -23.98 4.75 2.01
CA GLY A 88 -24.69 5.74 1.18
C GLY A 88 -23.96 7.09 1.07
N LEU A 89 -22.67 7.11 1.42
CA LEU A 89 -21.85 8.33 1.48
C LEU A 89 -21.65 8.90 0.07
N ILE A 90 -21.51 8.02 -0.92
CA ILE A 90 -21.42 8.40 -2.34
C ILE A 90 -22.73 9.04 -2.84
N ASP A 91 -23.90 8.57 -2.40
CA ASP A 91 -25.18 9.16 -2.80
C ASP A 91 -25.40 10.54 -2.18
N ARG A 92 -24.90 10.76 -0.96
CA ARG A 92 -24.85 12.10 -0.33
C ARG A 92 -23.87 13.04 -1.05
N PHE A 93 -22.74 12.53 -1.54
CA PHE A 93 -21.83 13.34 -2.36
C PHE A 93 -22.40 13.66 -3.75
N ARG A 94 -23.31 12.84 -4.27
CA ARG A 94 -24.02 13.11 -5.54
C ARG A 94 -25.07 14.22 -5.39
N SER A 95 -25.65 14.43 -4.21
CA SER A 95 -26.59 15.52 -3.95
C SER A 95 -25.91 16.84 -3.57
N LEU A 96 -24.63 16.80 -3.18
CA LEU A 96 -23.80 17.98 -2.94
C LEU A 96 -23.05 18.38 -4.23
N PRO A 97 -22.74 19.68 -4.44
CA PRO A 97 -22.03 20.15 -5.64
C PRO A 97 -20.53 19.84 -5.58
N ILE A 98 -20.17 18.55 -5.45
CA ILE A 98 -18.79 18.07 -5.31
C ILE A 98 -18.40 17.27 -6.56
N SER A 99 -17.21 17.52 -7.09
CA SER A 99 -16.71 16.74 -8.24
C SER A 99 -16.44 15.29 -7.85
N ARG A 100 -17.00 14.32 -8.58
CA ARG A 100 -16.74 12.88 -8.38
C ARG A 100 -15.25 12.53 -8.46
N SER A 101 -14.49 13.28 -9.25
CA SER A 101 -13.03 13.13 -9.34
C SER A 101 -12.30 13.55 -8.07
N ALA A 102 -12.85 14.48 -7.28
CA ALA A 102 -12.22 14.95 -6.03
C ALA A 102 -12.25 13.88 -4.93
N VAL A 103 -13.26 12.99 -4.92
CA VAL A 103 -13.36 11.88 -3.96
C VAL A 103 -12.29 10.83 -4.24
N VAL A 104 -12.12 10.46 -5.52
CA VAL A 104 -11.13 9.48 -5.95
C VAL A 104 -9.71 10.04 -5.75
N PHE A 105 -9.43 11.26 -6.21
CA PHE A 105 -8.13 11.90 -6.00
C PHE A 105 -7.81 12.14 -4.52
N GLY A 106 -8.81 12.56 -3.72
CA GLY A 106 -8.62 12.81 -2.30
C GLY A 106 -8.27 11.53 -1.52
N ARG A 107 -8.87 10.40 -1.90
CA ARG A 107 -8.55 9.08 -1.32
C ARG A 107 -7.19 8.56 -1.78
N THR A 108 -6.89 8.61 -3.09
CA THR A 108 -5.58 8.15 -3.59
C THR A 108 -4.41 8.96 -3.03
N LEU A 109 -4.60 10.27 -2.79
CA LEU A 109 -3.60 11.08 -2.08
C LEU A 109 -3.47 10.69 -0.59
N GLY A 110 -4.57 10.36 0.08
CA GLY A 110 -4.55 9.85 1.46
C GLY A 110 -3.82 8.51 1.57
N ASP A 111 -4.13 7.58 0.65
CA ASP A 111 -3.47 6.28 0.54
C ASP A 111 -1.97 6.45 0.20
N GLY A 112 -1.62 7.41 -0.67
CA GLY A 112 -0.24 7.76 -0.98
C GLY A 112 0.54 8.25 0.24
N ALA A 113 -0.06 9.10 1.07
CA ALA A 113 0.57 9.56 2.31
C ALA A 113 0.78 8.42 3.32
N LEU A 114 -0.20 7.52 3.45
CA LEU A 114 -0.04 6.30 4.25
C LEU A 114 1.11 5.45 3.72
N ASN A 115 1.20 5.26 2.40
CA ASN A 115 2.27 4.50 1.76
C ASN A 115 3.64 5.11 2.03
N ILE A 116 3.78 6.43 2.05
CA ILE A 116 5.03 7.09 2.42
C ILE A 116 5.45 6.69 3.84
N VAL A 117 4.51 6.74 4.81
CA VAL A 117 4.79 6.36 6.21
C VAL A 117 5.18 4.89 6.32
N VAL A 118 4.39 3.99 5.71
CA VAL A 118 4.61 2.55 5.74
C VAL A 118 5.97 2.20 5.12
N LEU A 119 6.27 2.76 3.93
CA LEU A 119 7.54 2.54 3.24
C LEU A 119 8.74 3.08 4.02
N ALA A 120 8.59 4.24 4.69
CA ALA A 120 9.63 4.79 5.53
C ALA A 120 9.92 3.89 6.75
N VAL A 121 8.88 3.43 7.46
CA VAL A 121 9.06 2.54 8.61
C VAL A 121 9.64 1.20 8.18
N MET A 122 9.17 0.63 7.08
CA MET A 122 9.74 -0.59 6.52
C MET A 122 11.19 -0.42 6.08
N GLY A 123 11.56 0.74 5.51
CA GLY A 123 12.93 1.08 5.17
C GLY A 123 13.85 1.07 6.39
N LEU A 124 13.39 1.69 7.49
CA LEU A 124 14.11 1.69 8.77
C LEU A 124 14.21 0.29 9.37
N ALA A 125 13.11 -0.47 9.38
CA ALA A 125 13.10 -1.85 9.88
C ALA A 125 14.02 -2.75 9.05
N GLY A 126 13.97 -2.66 7.73
CA GLY A 126 14.87 -3.37 6.84
C GLY A 126 16.33 -3.03 7.12
N TYR A 127 16.65 -1.74 7.27
CA TYR A 127 18.00 -1.29 7.59
C TYR A 127 18.49 -1.86 8.93
N ALA A 128 17.64 -1.87 9.96
CA ALA A 128 17.95 -2.45 11.26
C ALA A 128 18.21 -3.97 11.20
N VAL A 129 17.50 -4.66 10.31
CA VAL A 129 17.60 -6.12 10.12
C VAL A 129 18.76 -6.54 9.19
N GLY A 130 19.45 -5.56 8.60
CA GLY A 130 20.68 -5.77 7.81
C GLY A 130 20.55 -5.46 6.31
N TRP A 131 19.44 -4.88 5.87
CA TRP A 131 19.30 -4.36 4.51
C TRP A 131 20.27 -3.19 4.28
N ARG A 132 21.07 -3.28 3.22
CA ARG A 132 22.12 -2.31 2.91
C ARG A 132 22.05 -2.00 1.43
N PRO A 133 21.18 -1.08 1.02
CA PRO A 133 21.05 -0.71 -0.38
C PRO A 133 22.36 -0.07 -0.86
N SER A 134 23.00 -0.69 -1.86
CA SER A 134 24.31 -0.31 -2.41
C SER A 134 24.23 0.57 -3.66
N SER A 135 23.04 0.81 -4.20
CA SER A 135 22.79 1.47 -5.49
C SER A 135 22.92 3.00 -5.47
N GLY A 136 23.33 3.59 -4.34
CA GLY A 136 23.44 5.04 -4.16
C GLY A 136 22.10 5.73 -3.84
N ILE A 137 22.16 6.89 -3.18
CA ILE A 137 20.97 7.56 -2.65
C ILE A 137 19.95 7.95 -3.72
N PHE A 138 20.42 8.32 -4.91
CA PHE A 138 19.58 8.68 -6.04
C PHE A 138 18.73 7.50 -6.53
N SER A 139 19.36 6.33 -6.72
CA SER A 139 18.66 5.11 -7.16
C SER A 139 17.65 4.63 -6.12
N ILE A 140 17.98 4.77 -4.82
CA ILE A 140 17.06 4.46 -3.72
C ILE A 140 15.83 5.35 -3.80
N LEU A 141 16.02 6.67 -3.91
CA LEU A 141 14.91 7.62 -4.03
C LEU A 141 14.04 7.34 -5.27
N LEU A 142 14.66 6.99 -6.39
CA LEU A 142 13.96 6.64 -7.62
C LEU A 142 13.15 5.34 -7.47
N GLY A 143 13.68 4.36 -6.73
CA GLY A 143 12.95 3.15 -6.35
C GLY A 143 11.73 3.42 -5.47
N PHE A 144 11.87 4.27 -4.45
CA PHE A 144 10.72 4.69 -3.62
C PHE A 144 9.69 5.50 -4.43
N ALA A 145 10.13 6.37 -5.32
CA ALA A 145 9.24 7.11 -6.22
C ALA A 145 8.47 6.15 -7.14
N PHE A 146 9.14 5.14 -7.69
CA PHE A 146 8.50 4.09 -8.48
C PHE A 146 7.47 3.31 -7.66
N LEU A 147 7.79 2.94 -6.42
CA LEU A 147 6.85 2.28 -5.51
C LEU A 147 5.62 3.15 -5.24
N LEU A 148 5.77 4.46 -5.04
CA LEU A 148 4.64 5.36 -4.85
C LEU A 148 3.76 5.46 -6.10
N LEU A 149 4.37 5.55 -7.29
CA LEU A 149 3.64 5.54 -8.57
C LEU A 149 2.92 4.20 -8.79
N PHE A 150 3.57 3.09 -8.46
CA PHE A 150 2.97 1.77 -8.51
C PHE A 150 1.77 1.67 -7.55
N GLY A 151 1.91 2.11 -6.30
CA GLY A 151 0.81 2.16 -5.34
C GLY A 151 -0.35 3.04 -5.81
N PHE A 152 -0.04 4.18 -6.43
CA PHE A 152 -1.05 5.04 -7.05
C PHE A 152 -1.82 4.32 -8.17
N ALA A 153 -1.11 3.62 -9.07
CA ALA A 153 -1.74 2.82 -10.13
C ALA A 153 -2.61 1.69 -9.55
N MET A 154 -2.11 0.98 -8.53
CA MET A 154 -2.86 -0.09 -7.86
C MET A 154 -4.08 0.44 -7.12
N ALA A 155 -4.04 1.66 -6.58
CA ALA A 155 -5.19 2.29 -5.96
C ALA A 155 -6.36 2.47 -6.95
N TRP A 156 -6.09 2.78 -8.23
CA TRP A 156 -7.14 2.82 -9.26
C TRP A 156 -7.77 1.44 -9.52
N VAL A 157 -6.97 0.38 -9.49
CA VAL A 157 -7.50 -1.00 -9.55
C VAL A 157 -8.38 -1.27 -8.33
N GLY A 158 -7.94 -0.87 -7.14
CA GLY A 158 -8.73 -0.97 -5.91
C GLY A 158 -10.05 -0.19 -5.99
N VAL A 159 -10.04 1.00 -6.58
CA VAL A 159 -11.27 1.78 -6.85
C VAL A 159 -12.22 1.02 -7.77
N LEU A 160 -11.72 0.45 -8.87
CA LEU A 160 -12.55 -0.35 -9.78
C LEU A 160 -13.19 -1.55 -9.07
N ILE A 161 -12.42 -2.26 -8.24
CA ILE A 161 -12.92 -3.40 -7.46
C ILE A 161 -13.96 -2.92 -6.45
N GLY A 162 -13.66 -1.87 -5.70
CA GLY A 162 -14.54 -1.29 -4.67
C GLY A 162 -15.87 -0.82 -5.23
N LEU A 163 -15.89 -0.25 -6.45
CA LEU A 163 -17.12 0.16 -7.15
C LEU A 163 -17.92 -1.02 -7.72
N SER A 164 -17.26 -2.15 -7.99
CA SER A 164 -17.89 -3.33 -8.63
C SER A 164 -18.53 -4.29 -7.62
N VAL A 165 -18.10 -4.24 -6.36
CA VAL A 165 -18.54 -5.16 -5.30
C VAL A 165 -19.64 -4.56 -4.42
N ARG A 166 -20.53 -5.43 -3.92
CA ARG A 166 -21.67 -5.02 -3.08
C ARG A 166 -21.34 -4.87 -1.59
N SER A 167 -20.16 -5.34 -1.16
CA SER A 167 -19.74 -5.25 0.24
C SER A 167 -18.24 -5.18 0.43
N ALA A 168 -17.84 -4.54 1.53
CA ALA A 168 -16.45 -4.47 1.99
C ALA A 168 -15.84 -5.86 2.21
N ARG A 169 -16.64 -6.82 2.70
CA ARG A 169 -16.21 -8.22 2.86
C ARG A 169 -15.85 -8.87 1.52
N VAL A 170 -16.69 -8.68 0.50
CA VAL A 170 -16.44 -9.20 -0.85
C VAL A 170 -15.26 -8.48 -1.51
N ALA A 171 -15.13 -7.16 -1.29
CA ALA A 171 -13.98 -6.39 -1.76
C ALA A 171 -12.65 -6.97 -1.23
N ASN A 172 -12.58 -7.22 0.08
CA ASN A 172 -11.37 -7.76 0.71
C ASN A 172 -11.01 -9.14 0.14
N ALA A 173 -12.00 -10.03 0.02
CA ALA A 173 -11.80 -11.37 -0.53
C ALA A 173 -11.35 -11.32 -2.00
N ALA A 174 -11.98 -10.47 -2.83
CA ALA A 174 -11.63 -10.32 -4.24
C ALA A 174 -10.19 -9.83 -4.41
N VAL A 175 -9.76 -8.85 -3.60
CA VAL A 175 -8.39 -8.36 -3.63
C VAL A 175 -7.41 -9.45 -3.21
N PHE A 176 -7.72 -10.17 -2.13
CA PHE A 176 -6.84 -11.23 -1.64
C PHE A 176 -6.66 -12.33 -2.70
N ILE A 177 -7.74 -12.79 -3.33
CA ILE A 177 -7.68 -13.82 -4.39
C ILE A 177 -6.87 -13.34 -5.60
N ALA A 178 -6.95 -12.06 -5.97
CA ALA A 178 -6.23 -11.54 -7.12
C ALA A 178 -4.75 -11.26 -6.83
N VAL A 179 -4.44 -10.65 -5.69
CA VAL A 179 -3.11 -10.11 -5.38
C VAL A 179 -2.23 -11.15 -4.70
N PHE A 180 -2.80 -11.99 -3.84
CA PHE A 180 -2.03 -12.96 -3.08
C PHE A 180 -1.22 -13.91 -3.99
N PRO A 181 -1.81 -14.58 -5.00
CA PRO A 181 -1.05 -15.46 -5.89
C PRO A 181 0.05 -14.70 -6.65
N LEU A 182 -0.22 -13.47 -7.12
CA LEU A 182 0.76 -12.66 -7.85
C LEU A 182 1.98 -12.31 -6.99
N THR A 183 1.76 -12.05 -5.70
CA THR A 183 2.86 -11.71 -4.78
C THR A 183 3.71 -12.93 -4.42
N PHE A 184 3.11 -14.12 -4.29
CA PHE A 184 3.83 -15.36 -3.98
C PHE A 184 4.46 -16.02 -5.20
N LEU A 185 3.93 -15.79 -6.40
CA LEU A 185 4.56 -16.22 -7.66
C LEU A 185 5.81 -15.40 -8.00
N SER A 186 6.04 -14.29 -7.29
CA SER A 186 7.23 -13.47 -7.50
C SER A 186 8.49 -14.22 -7.05
N ASN A 187 9.49 -14.29 -7.93
CA ASN A 187 10.83 -14.81 -7.61
C ASN A 187 11.54 -14.07 -6.47
N ALA A 188 10.95 -12.98 -5.96
CA ALA A 188 11.49 -12.25 -4.81
C ALA A 188 11.42 -13.05 -3.49
N PHE A 189 10.49 -14.00 -3.36
CA PHE A 189 10.32 -14.78 -2.12
C PHE A 189 10.97 -16.17 -2.19
N ALA A 190 10.99 -16.80 -3.37
CA ALA A 190 11.61 -18.10 -3.62
C ALA A 190 12.34 -18.05 -4.99
N PRO A 191 13.63 -17.66 -5.02
CA PRO A 191 14.44 -17.70 -6.24
C PRO A 191 14.76 -19.12 -6.71
#